data_AF-A0A952DZ50-F1
#
_entry.id   AF-A0A952DZ50-F1
#
_cell.length_a   1.000
_cell.length_b   1.000
_cell.length_c   1.000
_cell.angle_alpha   90.00
_cell.angle_beta   90.00
_cell.angle_gamma   90.00
#
_symmetry.space_group_name_H-M   'P 1'
#
loop_
_entity.id
_entity.type
_entity.pdbx_description
1 polymer ?
#
loop_
_entity_poly.entity_id
_entity_poly.type
_entity_poly.pdbx_seq_one_letter_code
_entity_poly.pdbx_strand_id
1 'polypeptide(L)'
;MACKERQYLLPLAELIDRLTIGQIKEVLIPENKESYIQEMRKLAHDIDLIIEERDLKLSARLIRIIIMLSQMNLHIWYNKDKMQKDPDRYSELLKFAHQLNGIRNQMKNLLLEETGDKEKSAVRTNFSIDGLEGWDISIE
;
A
#
# COMPACT_ATOMS: atom_id res chain seq x y z
N MET A 1 15.59 -25.95 -5.87
CA MET A 1 14.37 -25.52 -6.59
C MET A 1 13.74 -24.41 -5.78
N ALA A 2 13.65 -23.19 -6.33
CA ALA A 2 12.80 -22.18 -5.71
C ALA A 2 11.36 -22.72 -5.69
N CYS A 3 10.64 -22.54 -4.58
CA CYS A 3 9.22 -22.86 -4.50
C CYS A 3 8.51 -22.09 -5.63
N LYS A 4 7.71 -22.78 -6.45
CA LYS A 4 6.95 -22.14 -7.55
C LYS A 4 5.53 -21.74 -7.13
N GLU A 5 5.18 -21.95 -5.88
CA GLU A 5 3.85 -21.71 -5.35
C GLU A 5 3.84 -20.45 -4.49
N ARG A 6 2.78 -19.65 -4.68
CA ARG A 6 2.53 -18.45 -3.91
C ARG A 6 2.23 -18.76 -2.45
N GLN A 7 2.75 -17.93 -1.55
CA GLN A 7 2.55 -18.06 -0.11
C GLN A 7 1.31 -17.31 0.39
N TYR A 8 0.80 -16.35 -0.38
CA TYR A 8 -0.38 -15.55 -0.10
C TYR A 8 -1.35 -15.62 -1.27
N LEU A 9 -2.64 -15.86 -0.96
CA LEU A 9 -3.74 -15.79 -1.92
C LEU A 9 -4.37 -14.39 -1.91
N LEU A 10 -3.58 -13.37 -2.28
CA LEU A 10 -3.99 -11.97 -2.29
C LEU A 10 -3.81 -11.33 -3.68
N PRO A 11 -4.60 -10.31 -4.04
CA PRO A 11 -4.37 -9.54 -5.26
C PRO A 11 -3.00 -8.84 -5.24
N LEU A 12 -2.42 -8.59 -6.42
CA LEU A 12 -1.09 -7.96 -6.53
C LEU A 12 -1.04 -6.59 -5.82
N ALA A 13 -2.10 -5.78 -5.96
CA ALA A 13 -2.21 -4.49 -5.29
C ALA A 13 -2.12 -4.58 -3.75
N GLU A 14 -2.63 -5.68 -3.17
CA GLU A 14 -2.57 -5.91 -1.73
C GLU A 14 -1.18 -6.39 -1.29
N LEU A 15 -0.50 -7.20 -2.10
CA LEU A 15 0.88 -7.61 -1.83
C LEU A 15 1.83 -6.40 -1.84
N ILE A 16 1.72 -5.54 -2.86
CA ILE A 16 2.51 -4.31 -2.96
C ILE A 16 2.22 -3.38 -1.78
N ASP A 17 0.94 -3.16 -1.46
CA ASP A 17 0.54 -2.35 -0.31
C ASP A 17 1.16 -2.87 1.01
N ARG A 18 1.10 -4.18 1.25
CA ARG A 18 1.74 -4.81 2.42
C ARG A 18 3.25 -4.69 2.40
N LEU A 19 3.89 -4.84 1.23
CA LEU A 19 5.33 -4.68 1.08
C LEU A 19 5.76 -3.26 1.45
N THR A 20 5.05 -2.23 0.98
CA THR A 20 5.36 -0.84 1.35
C THR A 20 5.24 -0.61 2.86
N ILE A 21 4.23 -1.20 3.51
CA ILE A 21 4.05 -1.12 4.97
C ILE A 21 5.16 -1.87 5.71
N GLY A 22 5.55 -3.05 5.23
CA GLY A 22 6.67 -3.82 5.77
C GLY A 22 7.97 -3.01 5.74
N GLN A 23 8.24 -2.34 4.61
CA GLN A 23 9.42 -1.51 4.43
C GLN A 23 9.44 -0.31 5.39
N ILE A 24 8.28 0.32 5.61
CA ILE A 24 8.15 1.42 6.57
C ILE A 24 8.40 0.91 8.00
N LYS A 25 7.79 -0.22 8.38
CA LYS A 25 7.98 -0.84 9.70
C LYS A 25 9.43 -1.24 9.94
N GLU A 26 10.12 -1.77 8.94
CA GLU A 26 11.54 -2.13 9.05
C GLU A 26 12.40 -0.93 9.48
N VAL A 27 12.08 0.26 8.97
CA VAL A 27 12.80 1.50 9.27
C VAL A 27 12.36 2.11 10.60
N LEU A 28 11.06 2.13 10.88
CA LEU A 28 10.49 2.85 12.03
C LEU A 28 10.41 2.02 13.32
N ILE A 29 10.42 0.68 13.24
CA ILE A 29 10.21 -0.25 14.37
C ILE A 29 11.30 -1.33 14.33
N PRO A 30 12.53 -1.03 14.77
CA PRO A 30 13.67 -1.94 14.60
C PRO A 30 13.56 -3.22 15.46
N GLU A 31 12.71 -3.25 16.49
CA GLU A 31 12.62 -4.34 17.48
C GLU A 31 12.18 -5.68 16.87
N ASN A 32 11.43 -5.65 15.76
CA ASN A 32 10.90 -6.83 15.06
C ASN A 32 11.42 -6.97 13.62
N LYS A 33 12.57 -6.34 13.33
CA LYS A 33 13.13 -6.23 11.97
C LYS A 33 13.23 -7.56 11.23
N GLU A 34 13.70 -8.61 11.88
CA GLU A 34 13.86 -9.93 11.24
C GLU A 34 12.52 -10.52 10.77
N SER A 35 11.44 -10.34 11.56
CA SER A 35 10.10 -10.77 11.16
C SER A 35 9.60 -10.00 9.93
N TYR A 36 9.84 -8.70 9.87
CA TYR A 36 9.46 -7.88 8.70
C TYR A 36 10.25 -8.27 7.46
N ILE A 37 11.56 -8.50 7.58
CA ILE A 37 12.40 -8.97 6.46
C ILE A 37 11.89 -10.30 5.91
N GLN A 38 11.56 -11.24 6.80
CA GLN A 38 11.02 -12.54 6.38
C GLN A 38 9.68 -12.39 5.66
N GLU A 39 8.76 -11.57 6.18
CA GLU A 39 7.48 -11.30 5.52
C GLU A 39 7.70 -10.63 4.14
N MET A 40 8.54 -9.60 4.07
CA MET A 40 8.84 -8.90 2.82
C MET A 40 9.47 -9.80 1.77
N ARG A 41 10.35 -10.75 2.15
CA ARG A 41 10.90 -11.75 1.21
C ARG A 41 9.80 -12.63 0.61
N LYS A 42 8.80 -13.02 1.41
CA LYS A 42 7.67 -13.82 0.94
C LYS A 42 6.75 -13.01 0.03
N LEU A 43 6.49 -11.74 0.39
CA LEU A 43 5.72 -10.82 -0.45
C LEU A 43 6.41 -10.58 -1.80
N ALA A 44 7.72 -10.29 -1.80
CA ALA A 44 8.50 -10.08 -3.02
C ALA A 44 8.50 -11.33 -3.91
N HIS A 45 8.66 -12.52 -3.31
CA HIS A 45 8.56 -13.78 -4.03
C HIS A 45 7.21 -13.96 -4.74
N ASP A 46 6.10 -13.72 -4.04
CA ASP A 46 4.77 -13.82 -4.64
C ASP A 46 4.53 -12.74 -5.72
N ILE A 47 5.06 -11.54 -5.54
CA ILE A 47 5.00 -10.46 -6.53
C ILE A 47 5.74 -10.88 -7.80
N ASP A 48 6.96 -11.42 -7.68
CA ASP A 48 7.76 -11.89 -8.81
C ASP A 48 7.03 -13.00 -9.59
N LEU A 49 6.42 -13.96 -8.88
CA LEU A 49 5.62 -15.02 -9.52
C LEU A 49 4.44 -14.46 -10.31
N ILE A 50 3.71 -13.47 -9.76
CA ILE A 50 2.57 -12.84 -10.47
C ILE A 50 3.05 -12.06 -11.70
N ILE A 51 4.17 -11.33 -11.58
CA ILE A 51 4.75 -10.58 -12.69
C ILE A 51 5.13 -11.53 -13.83
N GLU A 52 5.77 -12.65 -13.52
CA GLU A 52 6.16 -13.68 -14.50
C GLU A 52 4.92 -14.36 -15.11
N GLU A 53 3.97 -14.81 -14.29
CA GLU A 53 2.77 -15.52 -14.74
C GLU A 53 1.88 -14.67 -15.66
N ARG A 54 1.74 -13.38 -15.36
CA ARG A 54 0.87 -12.45 -16.10
C ARG A 54 1.61 -11.63 -17.17
N ASP A 55 2.91 -11.86 -17.35
CA ASP A 55 3.81 -11.08 -18.23
C ASP A 55 3.63 -9.56 -18.07
N LEU A 56 3.56 -9.09 -16.81
CA LEU A 56 3.29 -7.69 -16.52
C LEU A 56 4.42 -6.79 -17.01
N LYS A 57 4.07 -5.75 -17.78
CA LYS A 57 5.04 -4.77 -18.27
C LYS A 57 5.19 -3.63 -17.27
N LEU A 58 6.44 -3.28 -16.99
CA LEU A 58 6.76 -2.10 -16.21
C LEU A 58 6.40 -0.85 -17.04
N SER A 59 5.59 0.04 -16.46
CA SER A 59 5.23 1.33 -17.04
C SER A 59 5.60 2.46 -16.08
N ALA A 60 5.83 3.67 -16.61
CA ALA A 60 6.05 4.85 -15.78
C ALA A 60 4.85 5.13 -14.85
N ARG A 61 3.63 4.86 -15.33
CA ARG A 61 2.39 4.97 -14.57
C ARG A 61 2.36 3.99 -13.40
N LEU A 62 2.68 2.72 -13.63
CA LEU A 62 2.78 1.71 -12.58
C LEU A 62 3.79 2.11 -11.49
N ILE A 63 5.00 2.56 -11.89
CA ILE A 63 6.03 3.03 -10.94
C ILE A 63 5.49 4.20 -10.10
N ARG A 64 4.84 5.17 -10.75
CA ARG A 64 4.30 6.35 -10.06
C ARG A 64 3.22 5.96 -9.05
N ILE A 65 2.34 5.03 -9.39
CA ILE A 65 1.30 4.54 -8.46
C ILE A 65 1.95 3.85 -7.25
N ILE A 66 3.00 3.04 -7.45
CA ILE A 66 3.75 2.42 -6.35
C ILE A 66 4.39 3.48 -5.44
N ILE A 67 4.99 4.53 -6.02
CA ILE A 67 5.57 5.65 -5.26
C ILE A 67 4.47 6.35 -4.44
N MET A 68 3.34 6.70 -5.05
CA MET A 68 2.24 7.37 -4.37
C MET A 68 1.67 6.51 -3.23
N LEU A 69 1.46 5.22 -3.47
CA LEU A 69 1.02 4.27 -2.43
C LEU A 69 2.00 4.21 -1.25
N SER A 70 3.30 4.17 -1.54
CA SER A 70 4.36 4.18 -0.51
C SER A 70 4.32 5.47 0.32
N GLN A 71 4.17 6.63 -0.33
CA GLN A 71 4.05 7.93 0.36
C GLN A 71 2.79 7.99 1.23
N MET A 72 1.64 7.53 0.74
CA MET A 72 0.40 7.51 1.53
C MET A 72 0.56 6.64 2.78
N ASN A 73 1.13 5.45 2.63
CA ASN A 73 1.39 4.56 3.76
C ASN A 73 2.32 5.21 4.79
N LEU A 74 3.35 5.94 4.34
CA LEU A 74 4.26 6.66 5.23
C LEU A 74 3.54 7.79 6.00
N HIS A 75 2.71 8.59 5.32
CA HIS A 75 1.94 9.64 5.96
C HIS A 75 0.89 9.10 6.95
N ILE A 76 0.26 7.96 6.65
CA ILE A 76 -0.64 7.27 7.57
C ILE A 76 0.11 6.85 8.84
N TRP A 77 1.33 6.30 8.70
CA TRP A 77 2.16 5.92 9.84
C TRP A 77 2.56 7.11 10.71
N TYR A 78 3.02 8.20 10.12
CA TYR A 78 3.32 9.41 10.88
C TYR A 78 2.09 10.01 11.55
N ASN A 79 0.94 9.96 10.90
CA ASN A 79 -0.30 10.42 11.52
C ASN A 79 -0.69 9.57 12.73
N LYS A 80 -0.51 8.25 12.66
CA LYS A 80 -0.72 7.35 13.79
C LYS A 80 0.19 7.68 14.97
N ASP A 81 1.47 7.96 14.71
CA ASP A 81 2.42 8.41 15.75
C ASP A 81 1.99 9.75 16.37
N LYS A 82 1.52 10.71 15.57
CA LYS A 82 0.99 11.99 16.07
C LYS A 82 -0.25 11.80 16.95
N MET A 83 -1.18 10.93 16.56
CA MET A 83 -2.38 10.63 17.35
C MET A 83 -2.06 10.10 18.74
N GLN A 84 -0.94 9.37 18.89
CA GLN A 84 -0.48 8.87 20.19
C GLN A 84 0.16 9.94 21.06
N LYS A 85 0.78 10.95 20.43
CA LYS A 85 1.52 12.03 21.11
C LYS A 85 0.67 13.24 21.44
N ASP A 86 -0.42 13.45 20.71
CA ASP A 86 -1.29 14.63 20.84
C ASP A 86 -2.77 14.21 20.95
N PRO A 87 -3.23 13.89 22.18
CA PRO A 87 -4.62 13.48 22.42
C PRO A 87 -5.65 14.59 22.12
N ASP A 88 -5.26 15.86 22.28
CA ASP A 88 -6.16 17.00 22.08
C ASP A 88 -6.55 17.15 20.61
N ARG A 89 -5.67 16.74 19.69
CA ARG A 89 -5.93 16.71 18.23
C ARG A 89 -6.40 15.37 17.71
N TYR A 90 -6.70 14.40 18.57
CA TYR A 90 -7.02 13.03 18.15
C TYR A 90 -8.15 12.96 17.11
N SER A 91 -9.25 13.69 17.31
CA SER A 91 -10.40 13.68 16.39
C SER A 91 -10.05 14.24 15.01
N GLU A 92 -9.26 15.32 14.95
CA GLU A 92 -8.77 15.91 13.70
C GLU A 92 -7.86 14.93 12.96
N LEU A 93 -6.88 14.35 13.66
CA LEU A 93 -5.93 13.40 13.11
C LEU A 93 -6.60 12.09 12.69
N LEU A 94 -7.64 11.64 13.40
CA LEU A 94 -8.43 10.46 13.01
C LEU A 94 -9.17 10.71 11.70
N LYS A 95 -9.80 11.89 11.53
CA LYS A 95 -10.44 12.27 10.27
C LYS A 95 -9.43 12.29 9.12
N PHE A 96 -8.25 12.88 9.36
CA PHE A 96 -7.16 12.90 8.38
C PHE A 96 -6.67 11.48 8.02
N ALA A 97 -6.56 10.57 8.99
CA ALA A 97 -6.23 9.17 8.74
C ALA A 97 -7.25 8.48 7.81
N HIS A 98 -8.54 8.73 8.02
CA HIS A 98 -9.60 8.17 7.16
C HIS A 98 -9.47 8.66 5.72
N GLN A 99 -9.21 9.96 5.52
CA GLN A 99 -9.02 10.54 4.19
C GLN A 99 -7.77 9.99 3.49
N LEU A 100 -6.63 9.87 4.20
CA LEU A 100 -5.42 9.24 3.65
C LEU A 100 -5.63 7.77 3.27
N ASN A 101 -6.42 7.03 4.04
CA ASN A 101 -6.81 5.67 3.67
C ASN A 101 -7.69 5.65 2.42
N GLY A 102 -8.51 6.69 2.19
CA GLY A 102 -9.26 6.86 0.96
C GLY A 102 -8.35 6.95 -0.26
N ILE A 103 -7.33 7.80 -0.21
CA ILE A 103 -6.31 7.91 -1.28
C ILE A 103 -5.55 6.60 -1.47
N ARG A 104 -5.09 5.96 -0.38
CA ARG A 104 -4.43 4.65 -0.45
C ARG A 104 -5.29 3.63 -1.20
N ASN A 105 -6.59 3.60 -0.93
CA ASN A 105 -7.52 2.72 -1.62
C ASN A 105 -7.68 3.06 -3.12
N GLN A 106 -7.66 4.34 -3.48
CA GLN A 106 -7.62 4.76 -4.90
C GLN A 106 -6.37 4.24 -5.59
N MET A 107 -5.19 4.38 -4.98
CA MET A 107 -3.93 3.86 -5.54
C MET A 107 -3.98 2.33 -5.72
N LYS A 108 -4.56 1.61 -4.77
CA LYS A 108 -4.74 0.15 -4.87
C LYS A 108 -5.67 -0.22 -6.03
N ASN A 109 -6.76 0.51 -6.22
CA ASN A 109 -7.65 0.29 -7.36
C ASN A 109 -6.94 0.55 -8.70
N LEU A 110 -6.12 1.59 -8.79
CA LEU A 110 -5.32 1.88 -9.98
C LEU A 110 -4.26 0.80 -10.24
N LEU A 111 -3.64 0.24 -9.19
CA LEU A 111 -2.76 -0.93 -9.36
C LEU A 111 -3.52 -2.12 -9.92
N LEU A 112 -4.75 -2.39 -9.48
CA LEU A 112 -5.56 -3.49 -10.05
C LEU A 112 -5.83 -3.25 -11.53
N GLU A 113 -6.15 -2.01 -11.92
CA GLU A 113 -6.35 -1.62 -13.33
C GLU A 113 -5.07 -1.82 -14.16
N GLU A 114 -3.95 -1.22 -13.74
CA GLU A 114 -2.66 -1.31 -14.46
C GLU A 114 -2.13 -2.74 -14.58
N THR A 115 -2.48 -3.60 -13.63
CA THR A 115 -2.02 -5.01 -13.60
C THR A 115 -3.04 -5.99 -14.18
N GLY A 116 -4.14 -5.47 -14.74
CA GLY A 116 -5.19 -6.28 -15.38
C GLY A 116 -5.93 -7.22 -14.42
N ASP A 117 -5.90 -6.94 -13.11
CA ASP A 117 -6.54 -7.77 -12.10
C ASP A 117 -8.07 -7.55 -12.09
N LYS A 118 -8.82 -8.62 -12.36
CA LYS A 118 -10.28 -8.58 -12.55
C LYS A 118 -11.07 -9.03 -11.32
N GLU A 119 -10.40 -9.31 -10.21
CA GLU A 119 -11.05 -9.80 -9.00
C GLU A 119 -11.90 -8.70 -8.36
N LYS A 120 -13.23 -8.78 -8.51
CA LYS A 120 -14.15 -7.74 -8.00
C LYS A 120 -14.06 -7.55 -6.48
N SER A 121 -13.73 -8.60 -5.74
CA SER A 121 -13.49 -8.58 -4.28
C SER A 121 -12.27 -7.74 -3.89
N ALA A 122 -11.32 -7.51 -4.80
CA ALA A 122 -10.12 -6.72 -4.56
C ALA A 122 -10.39 -5.21 -4.60
N VAL A 123 -11.45 -4.79 -5.30
CA VAL A 123 -11.81 -3.39 -5.50
C VAL A 123 -12.23 -2.76 -4.17
N ARG A 124 -11.60 -1.64 -3.82
CA ARG A 124 -11.90 -0.89 -2.60
C ARG A 124 -12.98 0.15 -2.90
N THR A 125 -14.01 0.19 -2.04
CA THR A 125 -15.18 1.09 -2.18
C THR A 125 -15.12 2.30 -1.24
N ASN A 126 -14.29 2.25 -0.21
CA ASN A 126 -14.10 3.34 0.74
C ASN A 126 -12.95 4.25 0.29
N PHE A 127 -13.25 5.22 -0.56
CA PHE A 127 -12.29 6.17 -1.13
C PHE A 127 -12.70 7.65 -0.99
N SER A 128 -13.61 7.98 -0.06
CA SER A 128 -13.95 9.38 0.21
C SER A 128 -12.74 10.12 0.78
N ILE A 129 -12.51 11.31 0.22
CA ILE A 129 -11.47 12.26 0.60
C ILE A 129 -12.08 13.62 0.96
N ASP A 130 -13.38 13.65 1.29
CA ASP A 130 -14.15 14.91 1.45
C ASP A 130 -13.50 15.86 2.47
N GLY A 131 -13.16 17.07 2.01
CA GLY A 131 -12.53 18.11 2.83
C GLY A 131 -11.03 17.92 3.06
N LEU A 132 -10.33 17.15 2.23
CA LEU A 132 -8.87 17.02 2.26
C LEU A 132 -8.21 18.03 1.31
N GLU A 133 -8.00 19.26 1.77
CA GLU A 133 -7.36 20.31 0.97
C GLU A 133 -5.86 20.07 0.77
N GLY A 134 -5.35 20.31 -0.44
CA GLY A 134 -3.92 20.23 -0.76
C GLY A 134 -3.38 18.81 -1.02
N TRP A 135 -4.27 17.80 -1.04
CA TRP A 135 -3.92 16.41 -1.38
C TRP A 135 -4.55 15.98 -2.72
N ASP A 136 -4.78 16.95 -3.61
CA ASP A 136 -5.19 16.71 -4.98
C ASP A 136 -4.04 16.02 -5.74
N ILE A 137 -4.03 14.69 -5.69
CA ILE A 137 -3.02 13.89 -6.37
C ILE A 137 -3.44 13.78 -7.82
N SER A 138 -2.63 14.35 -8.73
CA SER A 138 -2.82 14.12 -10.15
C SER A 138 -2.48 12.67 -10.48
N ILE A 139 -3.40 11.94 -11.09
CA ILE A 139 -3.20 10.56 -11.54
C ILE A 139 -3.48 10.50 -13.03
N GLU A 140 -2.79 11.38 -13.76
CA GLU A 140 -2.69 11.36 -15.22
C GLU A 140 -1.23 11.12 -15.60
#